data_AF-A0A535QXJ0-F1
#
_entry.id   AF-A0A535QXJ0-F1
#
_cell.length_a   1.000
_cell.length_b   1.000
_cell.length_c   1.000
_cell.angle_alpha   90.00
_cell.angle_beta   90.00
_cell.angle_gamma   90.00
#
_symmetry.space_group_name_H-M   'P 1'
#
loop_
_entity.id
_entity.type
_entity.pdbx_description
1 polymer ?
#
loop_
_entity_poly.entity_id
_entity_poly.type
_entity_poly.pdbx_seq_one_letter_code
_entity_poly.pdbx_strand_id
1 'polypeptide(L)'
;MTEHKPWTTLSSQQVLDNPHLKIRREQVAVPNGPVIPDYYIIENRGWVGIVPVTEDGYFLINKQYKHGIGLVVLEFPAGGIDPHEDDPLDTARRELMEETGYSVEDGQIELLAHMCIWRWNGWGISPSMDSS
;
A
#
# COMPACT_ATOMS: atom_id res chain seq x y z
N MET A 1 -28.94 -5.78 2.64
CA MET A 1 -27.47 -5.68 2.47
C MET A 1 -26.92 -5.15 3.78
N THR A 2 -25.90 -5.76 4.35
CA THR A 2 -25.31 -5.30 5.62
C THR A 2 -24.54 -4.01 5.35
N GLU A 3 -24.93 -2.91 6.00
CA GLU A 3 -24.27 -1.62 5.87
C GLU A 3 -22.89 -1.69 6.53
N HIS A 4 -21.82 -1.54 5.75
CA HIS A 4 -20.44 -1.53 6.25
C HIS A 4 -20.08 -0.12 6.76
N LYS A 5 -20.39 0.17 8.02
CA LYS A 5 -19.99 1.43 8.67
C LYS A 5 -18.50 1.41 9.04
N PRO A 6 -17.80 2.57 9.00
CA PRO A 6 -16.43 2.66 9.48
C PRO A 6 -16.36 2.42 10.99
N TRP A 7 -15.23 1.88 11.46
CA TRP A 7 -14.96 1.72 12.88
C TRP A 7 -14.65 3.09 13.50
N THR A 8 -14.93 3.24 14.79
CA THR A 8 -14.65 4.48 15.53
C THR A 8 -13.38 4.31 16.37
N THR A 9 -12.37 5.14 16.13
CA THR A 9 -11.17 5.20 16.98
C THR A 9 -11.51 5.88 18.31
N LEU A 10 -11.34 5.17 19.43
CA LEU A 10 -11.57 5.67 20.79
C LEU A 10 -10.31 6.28 21.40
N SER A 11 -9.14 5.70 21.10
CA SER A 11 -7.84 6.26 21.47
C SER A 11 -6.77 5.81 20.49
N SER A 12 -5.66 6.55 20.42
CA SER A 12 -4.56 6.31 19.49
C SER A 12 -3.23 6.64 20.17
N GLN A 13 -2.25 5.76 20.07
CA GLN A 13 -0.92 5.92 20.65
C GLN A 13 0.16 5.43 19.68
N GLN A 14 1.19 6.26 19.44
CA GLN A 14 2.40 5.79 18.77
C GLN A 14 3.17 4.85 19.70
N VAL A 15 3.34 3.60 19.30
CA VAL A 15 4.05 2.58 20.11
C VAL A 15 5.45 2.28 19.57
N LEU A 16 5.69 2.57 18.29
CA LEU A 16 7.02 2.53 17.68
C LEU A 16 7.14 3.66 16.65
N ASP A 17 8.24 4.41 16.72
CA ASP A 17 8.58 5.42 15.72
C ASP A 17 10.10 5.43 15.51
N ASN A 18 10.53 4.87 14.40
CA ASN A 18 11.91 4.95 13.95
C ASN A 18 11.96 5.10 12.41
N PRO A 19 13.13 5.35 11.81
CA PRO A 19 13.26 5.58 10.38
C PRO A 19 12.80 4.41 9.48
N HIS A 20 12.76 3.18 10.00
CA HIS A 20 12.42 1.98 9.24
C HIS A 20 11.00 1.47 9.49
N LEU A 21 10.40 1.81 10.63
CA LEU A 21 9.10 1.28 11.03
C LEU A 21 8.39 2.22 12.01
N LYS A 22 7.13 2.52 11.67
CA LYS A 22 6.20 3.25 12.51
C LYS A 22 4.99 2.36 12.80
N ILE A 23 4.63 2.22 14.07
CA ILE A 23 3.47 1.45 14.51
C ILE A 23 2.64 2.31 15.46
N ARG A 24 1.36 2.39 15.14
CA ARG A 24 0.34 3.03 15.97
C ARG A 24 -0.60 1.98 16.51
N ARG A 25 -0.93 2.10 17.79
CA ARG A 25 -1.91 1.26 18.48
C ARG A 25 -3.17 2.09 18.71
N GLU A 26 -4.30 1.57 18.29
CA GLU A 26 -5.60 2.19 18.49
C GLU A 26 -6.52 1.28 19.32
N GLN A 27 -7.34 1.90 20.17
CA GLN A 27 -8.55 1.27 20.65
C GLN A 27 -9.68 1.62 19.68
N VAL A 28 -10.38 0.62 19.15
CA VAL A 28 -11.40 0.82 18.11
C VAL A 28 -12.73 0.18 18.50
N ALA A 29 -13.84 0.87 18.22
CA ALA A 29 -15.19 0.33 18.37
C ALA A 29 -15.72 -0.14 17.02
N VAL A 30 -16.03 -1.44 16.93
CA VAL A 30 -16.65 -2.04 15.73
C VAL A 30 -18.15 -1.70 15.72
N PRO A 31 -18.73 -1.29 14.59
CA PRO A 31 -20.17 -0.99 14.50
C PRO A 31 -21.01 -2.20 14.92
N ASN A 32 -21.89 -2.01 15.89
CA ASN A 32 -22.72 -3.07 16.48
C ASN A 32 -21.90 -4.27 17.02
N GLY A 33 -20.63 -4.05 17.36
CA GLY A 33 -19.68 -5.08 17.76
C GLY A 33 -18.88 -4.71 19.00
N PRO A 34 -17.83 -5.49 19.30
CA PRO A 34 -17.01 -5.25 20.47
C PRO A 34 -16.12 -4.02 20.32
N VAL A 35 -15.60 -3.56 21.45
CA VAL A 35 -14.42 -2.70 21.48
C VAL A 35 -13.17 -3.59 21.41
N ILE A 36 -12.28 -3.30 20.47
CA ILE A 36 -10.97 -3.92 20.36
C ILE A 36 -9.97 -2.98 21.06
N PRO A 37 -9.33 -3.42 22.17
CA PRO A 37 -8.46 -2.56 22.97
C PRO A 37 -7.11 -2.25 22.31
N ASP A 38 -6.55 -3.22 21.55
CA ASP A 38 -5.21 -3.14 20.97
C ASP A 38 -5.24 -3.51 19.48
N TYR A 39 -5.62 -2.56 18.62
CA TYR A 39 -5.54 -2.71 17.17
C TYR A 39 -4.27 -2.03 16.64
N TYR A 40 -3.39 -2.79 16.01
CA TYR A 40 -2.09 -2.29 15.53
C TYR A 40 -2.13 -1.94 14.05
N ILE A 41 -1.59 -0.76 13.73
CA ILE A 41 -1.50 -0.21 12.39
C ILE A 41 -0.03 0.03 12.10
N ILE A 42 0.50 -0.56 11.04
CA ILE A 42 1.80 -0.18 10.50
C ILE A 42 1.57 1.03 9.61
N GLU A 43 2.33 2.09 9.87
CA GLU A 43 2.22 3.34 9.14
C GLU A 43 3.31 3.39 8.07
N ASN A 44 2.90 3.37 6.80
CA ASN A 44 3.78 3.55 5.65
C ASN A 44 3.11 4.47 4.61
N ARG A 45 3.88 4.90 3.60
CA ARG A 45 3.37 5.77 2.52
C ARG A 45 2.59 5.03 1.44
N GLY A 46 2.40 3.72 1.60
CA GLY A 46 1.91 2.83 0.55
C GLY A 46 3.04 2.14 -0.20
N TRP A 47 2.64 1.27 -1.11
CA TRP A 47 3.51 0.44 -1.93
C TRP A 47 2.85 0.24 -3.28
N VAL A 48 3.64 0.11 -4.34
CA VAL A 48 3.16 -0.21 -5.69
C VAL A 48 3.70 -1.57 -6.10
N GLY A 49 2.84 -2.40 -6.67
CA GLY A 49 3.24 -3.62 -7.36
C GLY A 49 2.96 -3.45 -8.85
N ILE A 50 3.91 -3.81 -9.69
CA ILE A 50 3.85 -3.60 -11.14
C ILE A 50 3.72 -4.95 -11.81
N VAL A 51 2.77 -5.11 -12.74
CA VAL A 51 2.65 -6.34 -13.54
C VAL A 51 3.08 -6.01 -14.98
N PRO A 52 4.39 -5.96 -15.28
CA PRO A 52 4.87 -5.58 -16.59
C PRO A 52 4.68 -6.73 -17.59
N VAL A 53 4.17 -6.40 -18.77
CA VAL A 53 4.04 -7.32 -19.91
C VAL A 53 4.87 -6.77 -21.06
N THR A 54 5.80 -7.57 -21.57
CA THR A 54 6.62 -7.19 -22.73
C THR A 54 5.81 -7.29 -24.02
N GLU A 55 6.32 -6.69 -25.12
CA GLU A 55 5.68 -6.79 -26.44
C GLU A 55 5.47 -8.24 -26.91
N ASP A 56 6.37 -9.14 -26.51
CA ASP A 56 6.29 -10.58 -26.79
C ASP A 56 5.33 -11.34 -25.84
N GLY A 57 4.66 -10.65 -24.92
CA GLY A 57 3.69 -11.23 -23.99
C GLY A 57 4.30 -11.93 -22.78
N TYR A 58 5.57 -11.66 -22.45
CA TYR A 58 6.22 -12.21 -21.25
C TYR A 58 6.09 -11.28 -20.05
N PHE A 59 6.11 -11.85 -18.86
CA PHE A 59 6.19 -11.11 -17.60
C PHE A 59 7.65 -10.90 -17.18
N LEU A 60 7.97 -9.70 -16.70
CA LEU A 60 9.23 -9.46 -16.00
C LEU A 60 9.06 -9.83 -14.52
N ILE A 61 9.94 -10.69 -14.03
CA ILE A 61 9.91 -11.24 -12.67
C ILE A 61 11.30 -11.10 -12.06
N ASN A 62 11.35 -10.60 -10.83
CA ASN A 62 12.56 -10.44 -10.05
C ASN A 62 12.76 -11.64 -9.12
N LYS A 63 14.03 -11.93 -8.82
CA LYS A 63 14.41 -12.95 -7.84
C LYS A 63 15.13 -12.29 -6.67
N GLN A 64 14.43 -12.14 -5.55
CA GLN A 64 14.92 -11.38 -4.39
C GLN A 64 14.85 -12.18 -3.10
N TYR A 65 15.86 -12.00 -2.24
CA TYR A 65 15.82 -12.49 -0.87
C TYR A 65 14.91 -11.61 -0.01
N LYS A 66 13.95 -12.22 0.68
CA LYS A 66 13.06 -11.55 1.63
C LYS A 66 13.38 -12.01 3.04
N HIS A 67 13.99 -11.11 3.82
CA HIS A 67 14.40 -11.42 5.19
C HIS A 67 13.22 -11.81 6.10
N GLY A 68 12.05 -11.17 5.94
CA GLY A 68 10.86 -11.45 6.77
C GLY A 68 10.33 -12.89 6.68
N ILE A 69 10.60 -13.59 5.57
CA ILE A 69 10.27 -15.01 5.39
C ILE A 69 11.50 -15.91 5.27
N GLY A 70 12.70 -15.33 5.23
CA GLY A 70 13.97 -16.05 5.14
C GLY A 70 14.24 -16.78 3.82
N LEU A 71 13.55 -16.40 2.73
CA LEU A 71 13.59 -17.12 1.44
C LEU A 71 13.95 -16.20 0.28
N VAL A 72 14.53 -16.80 -0.77
CA VAL A 72 14.61 -16.18 -2.09
C VAL A 72 13.33 -16.50 -2.84
N VAL A 73 12.59 -15.47 -3.24
CA VAL A 73 11.29 -15.59 -3.91
C VAL A 73 11.34 -15.02 -5.32
N LEU A 74 10.38 -15.44 -6.13
CA LEU A 74 10.06 -14.80 -7.39
C LEU A 74 8.90 -13.84 -7.14
N GLU A 75 9.05 -12.60 -7.56
CA GLU A 75 8.03 -11.58 -7.42
C GLU A 75 8.02 -10.62 -8.60
N PHE A 76 6.90 -9.96 -8.79
CA PHE A 76 6.81 -8.83 -9.69
C PHE A 76 7.59 -7.63 -9.12
N PRO A 77 8.06 -6.71 -9.98
CA PRO A 77 8.69 -5.48 -9.51
C PRO A 77 7.76 -4.70 -8.60
N ALA A 78 8.28 -4.20 -7.48
CA ALA A 78 7.45 -3.53 -6.49
C ALA A 78 8.27 -2.68 -5.54
N GLY A 79 7.78 -1.50 -5.18
CA GLY A 79 8.47 -0.62 -4.24
C GLY A 79 7.59 0.30 -3.42
N GLY A 80 8.20 0.88 -2.39
CA GLY A 80 7.54 1.84 -1.50
C GLY A 80 7.38 3.19 -2.18
N ILE A 81 6.28 3.89 -1.88
CA ILE A 81 6.05 5.26 -2.39
C ILE A 81 6.94 6.23 -1.60
N ASP A 82 7.78 6.97 -2.31
CA ASP A 82 8.71 7.90 -1.68
C ASP A 82 8.03 9.17 -1.17
N PRO A 83 8.65 9.92 -0.23
CA PRO A 83 8.00 11.09 0.36
C PRO A 83 7.63 12.23 -0.58
N HIS A 84 8.26 12.26 -1.75
CA HIS A 84 8.15 13.31 -2.76
C HIS A 84 7.40 12.85 -4.02
N GLU A 85 6.92 11.60 -4.04
CA GLU A 85 6.15 11.03 -5.13
C GLU A 85 4.66 11.14 -4.79
N ASP A 86 3.95 11.95 -5.59
CA ASP A 86 2.51 12.17 -5.38
C ASP A 86 1.61 11.31 -6.29
N ASP A 87 2.14 10.71 -7.34
CA ASP A 87 1.39 9.78 -8.17
C ASP A 87 1.98 8.37 -7.96
N PRO A 88 1.18 7.38 -7.53
CA PRO A 88 1.63 5.98 -7.49
C PRO A 88 2.19 5.48 -8.83
N LEU A 89 1.76 6.04 -9.97
CA LEU A 89 2.31 5.68 -11.27
C LEU A 89 3.75 6.16 -11.45
N ASP A 90 4.17 7.24 -10.79
CA ASP A 90 5.56 7.70 -10.83
C ASP A 90 6.47 6.74 -10.06
N THR A 91 6.05 6.33 -8.86
CA THR A 91 6.72 5.25 -8.11
C THR A 91 6.82 3.98 -8.95
N ALA A 92 5.74 3.60 -9.64
CA ALA A 92 5.70 2.39 -10.46
C ALA A 92 6.71 2.45 -11.63
N ARG A 93 6.84 3.60 -12.30
CA ARG A 93 7.84 3.80 -13.37
C ARG A 93 9.26 3.74 -12.83
N ARG A 94 9.54 4.39 -11.70
CA ARG A 94 10.87 4.40 -11.06
C ARG A 94 11.30 2.98 -10.69
N GLU A 95 10.46 2.26 -9.95
CA GLU A 95 10.77 0.90 -9.48
C GLU A 95 10.93 -0.09 -10.65
N LEU A 96 10.11 0.04 -11.70
CA LEU A 96 10.27 -0.78 -12.91
C LEU A 96 11.67 -0.58 -13.53
N MET A 97 12.10 0.67 -13.66
CA MET A 97 13.42 1.00 -14.20
C MET A 97 14.55 0.53 -13.29
N GLU A 98 14.46 0.79 -11.98
CA GLU A 98 15.50 0.45 -11.02
C GLU A 98 15.73 -1.06 -10.88
N GLU A 99 14.65 -1.85 -10.85
CA GLU A 99 14.76 -3.29 -10.62
C GLU A 99 14.97 -4.11 -11.90
N THR A 100 14.43 -3.65 -13.04
CA THR A 100 14.44 -4.44 -14.29
C THR A 100 15.27 -3.81 -15.41
N GLY A 101 15.52 -2.50 -15.35
CA GLY A 101 16.13 -1.73 -16.44
C GLY A 101 15.20 -1.42 -17.61
N TYR A 102 13.91 -1.78 -17.51
CA TYR A 102 12.90 -1.49 -18.54
C TYR A 102 12.12 -0.21 -18.21
N SER A 103 11.65 0.45 -19.26
CA SER A 103 10.70 1.57 -19.18
C SER A 103 9.44 1.24 -19.95
N VAL A 104 8.41 2.04 -19.70
CA VAL A 104 7.13 2.01 -20.41
C VAL A 104 6.86 3.39 -20.99
N GLU A 105 6.24 3.46 -22.17
CA GLU A 105 5.86 4.74 -22.77
C GLU A 105 4.70 5.39 -21.99
N ASP A 106 4.56 6.71 -22.15
CA ASP A 106 3.44 7.44 -21.56
C ASP A 106 2.10 6.88 -22.07
N GLY A 107 1.18 6.62 -21.14
CA GLY A 107 -0.13 6.04 -21.44
C GLY A 107 -0.16 4.51 -21.58
N GLN A 108 0.99 3.82 -21.50
CA GLN A 108 1.05 2.35 -21.48
C GLN A 108 1.13 1.76 -20.05
N ILE A 109 0.89 2.58 -19.04
CA ILE A 109 0.76 2.17 -17.65
C ILE A 109 -0.57 2.65 -17.09
N GLU A 110 -1.28 1.77 -16.38
CA GLU A 110 -2.56 2.08 -15.77
C GLU A 110 -2.67 1.49 -14.36
N LEU A 111 -3.44 2.16 -13.51
CA LEU A 111 -3.76 1.68 -12.18
C LEU A 111 -4.84 0.59 -12.26
N LEU A 112 -4.48 -0.65 -11.96
CA LEU A 112 -5.44 -1.77 -12.00
C LEU A 112 -6.37 -1.80 -10.78
N ALA A 113 -5.82 -1.61 -9.57
CA ALA A 113 -6.58 -1.68 -8.34
C ALA A 113 -5.81 -1.05 -7.16
N HIS A 114 -6.57 -0.60 -6.15
CA HIS A 114 -6.04 -0.31 -4.83
C HIS A 114 -6.12 -1.55 -3.94
N MET A 115 -4.99 -2.17 -3.66
CA MET A 115 -4.89 -3.23 -2.66
C MET A 115 -4.65 -2.61 -1.27
N CYS A 116 -5.69 -2.01 -0.70
CA CYS A 116 -5.59 -1.33 0.59
C CYS A 116 -5.58 -2.32 1.76
N ILE A 117 -4.40 -2.53 2.34
CA ILE A 117 -4.21 -3.10 3.69
C ILE A 117 -3.85 -2.01 4.73
N TRP A 118 -3.71 -0.75 4.30
CA TRP A 118 -3.25 0.38 5.12
C TRP A 118 -4.13 1.61 4.92
N ARG A 119 -4.25 2.43 5.98
CA ARG A 119 -4.83 3.78 5.87
C ARG A 119 -3.69 4.76 5.64
N TRP A 120 -3.72 5.43 4.49
CA TRP A 120 -2.79 6.49 4.15
C TRP A 120 -3.55 7.83 4.07
N ASN A 121 -3.01 8.89 4.68
CA ASN A 121 -3.74 10.14 4.97
C ASN A 121 -3.45 11.29 3.98
N GLY A 122 -2.90 11.04 2.77
CA GLY A 122 -2.29 12.11 1.94
C GLY A 122 -2.89 12.46 0.56
N TRP A 123 -3.92 11.79 0.01
CA TRP A 123 -4.43 11.98 -1.39
C TRP A 123 -5.74 12.76 -1.37
N GLY A 124 -6.11 13.35 -0.22
CA GLY A 124 -7.40 14.01 -0.11
C GLY A 124 -8.59 13.12 -0.45
N ILE A 125 -8.46 11.79 -0.36
CA ILE A 125 -9.61 10.87 -0.39
C ILE A 125 -10.31 10.99 0.96
N SER A 126 -11.06 12.07 1.13
CA SER A 126 -12.19 12.07 2.03
C SER A 126 -13.16 11.01 1.50
N PRO A 127 -13.72 10.12 2.34
CA PRO A 127 -14.96 9.47 1.98
C PRO A 127 -15.93 10.61 1.70
N SER A 128 -16.39 10.77 0.46
CA SER A 128 -17.56 11.61 0.22
C SER A 128 -18.65 11.01 1.11
N MET A 129 -19.08 11.79 2.10
CA MET A 129 -20.33 11.54 2.80
C MET A 129 -21.46 11.85 1.81
N ASP A 130 -21.66 10.98 0.82
CA ASP A 130 -22.93 10.93 0.13
C ASP A 130 -23.84 10.02 0.95
N SER A 131 -24.43 10.64 1.97
CA SER A 131 -25.66 10.16 2.57
C SER A 131 -26.80 10.53 1.63
N SER A 132 -27.36 9.51 0.97
CA SER A 132 -28.74 9.53 0.47
C SER A 132 -29.44 8.25 0.90
#